data_AF-A0A938J5F8-F1
#
_entry.id   AF-A0A938J5F8-F1
#
_cell.length_a   1.000
_cell.length_b   1.000
_cell.length_c   1.000
_cell.angle_alpha   90.00
_cell.angle_beta   90.00
_cell.angle_gamma   90.00
#
_symmetry.space_group_name_H-M   'P 1'
#
loop_
_entity.id
_entity.type
_entity.pdbx_description
1 polymer ?
#
loop_
_entity_poly.entity_id
_entity_poly.type
_entity_poly.pdbx_seq_one_letter_code
_entity_poly.pdbx_strand_id
1 'polypeptide(L)'
;MGAGCEAVGEEARALRALAEAGDALVAGIERSVPTWVTAQVERILDAWGRASPAVCLDAERAAAAAGVSAAHRVASELRALLTRDPAEQARTPAEIVRSVVREPTAVLTAVGVPPVERDPFDERAVPEDRYDLAPRSLADLGGPELGAALLAWGMAKAAVLRARLGG
;
A
#
# COMPACT_ATOMS: atom_id res chain seq x y z
N MET A 1 -18.32 24.69 31.68
CA MET A 1 -17.79 25.13 30.38
C MET A 1 -16.34 24.62 30.14
N GLY A 2 -15.93 23.49 30.74
CA GLY A 2 -14.55 22.96 30.64
C GLY A 2 -14.49 21.66 29.82
N ALA A 3 -15.26 20.63 30.21
CA ALA A 3 -15.22 19.31 29.58
C ALA A 3 -15.54 19.30 28.07
N GLY A 4 -16.54 20.06 27.62
CA GLY A 4 -16.88 20.12 26.18
C GLY A 4 -15.84 20.85 25.31
N CYS A 5 -15.07 21.79 25.88
CA CYS A 5 -13.98 22.47 25.16
C CYS A 5 -12.75 21.56 25.03
N GLU A 6 -12.48 20.76 26.07
CA GLU A 6 -11.40 19.77 26.09
C GLU A 6 -11.65 18.65 25.07
N ALA A 7 -12.86 18.08 25.03
CA ALA A 7 -13.21 17.02 24.07
C ALA A 7 -13.08 17.48 22.59
N VAL A 8 -13.54 18.70 22.28
CA VAL A 8 -13.38 19.30 20.94
C VAL A 8 -11.90 19.54 20.61
N GLY A 9 -11.09 19.94 21.60
CA GLY A 9 -9.65 20.11 21.43
C GLY A 9 -8.91 18.78 21.17
N GLU A 10 -9.34 17.70 21.82
CA GLU A 10 -8.80 16.35 21.62
C GLU A 10 -9.14 15.78 20.24
N GLU A 11 -10.40 15.89 19.81
CA GLU A 11 -10.80 15.46 18.47
C GLU A 11 -10.03 16.23 17.39
N ALA A 12 -9.92 17.55 17.51
CA ALA A 12 -9.19 18.37 16.54
C ALA A 12 -7.70 18.00 16.45
N ARG A 13 -7.06 17.65 17.57
CA ARG A 13 -5.66 17.18 17.58
C ARG A 13 -5.53 15.81 16.92
N ALA A 14 -6.45 14.89 17.21
CA ALA A 14 -6.46 13.56 16.61
C ALA A 14 -6.69 13.62 15.09
N LEU A 15 -7.58 14.51 14.61
CA LEU A 15 -7.82 14.74 13.18
C LEU A 15 -6.58 15.27 12.48
N ARG A 16 -5.84 16.21 13.08
CA ARG A 16 -4.57 16.70 12.51
C ARG A 16 -3.53 15.59 12.40
N ALA A 17 -3.32 14.83 13.47
CA ALA A 17 -2.40 13.70 13.46
C ALA A 17 -2.80 12.63 12.42
N LEU A 18 -4.11 12.41 12.23
CA LEU A 18 -4.63 11.49 11.23
C LEU A 18 -4.33 11.97 9.79
N ALA A 19 -4.52 13.26 9.53
CA ALA A 19 -4.21 13.87 8.24
C ALA A 19 -2.71 13.83 7.94
N GLU A 20 -1.86 14.22 8.89
CA GLU A 20 -0.40 14.20 8.76
C GLU A 20 0.13 12.78 8.47
N ALA A 21 -0.39 11.78 9.20
CA ALA A 21 -0.02 10.39 8.95
C ALA A 21 -0.54 9.88 7.59
N GLY A 22 -1.73 10.33 7.17
CA GLY A 22 -2.30 10.06 5.86
C GLY A 22 -1.43 10.61 4.72
N ASP A 23 -1.00 11.86 4.83
CA ASP A 23 -0.11 12.51 3.86
C ASP A 23 1.25 11.80 3.80
N ALA A 24 1.80 11.41 4.96
CA ALA A 24 3.04 10.65 5.04
C ALA A 24 2.92 9.28 4.35
N LEU A 25 1.79 8.58 4.51
CA LEU A 25 1.50 7.33 3.82
C LEU A 25 1.46 7.51 2.30
N VAL A 26 0.70 8.50 1.82
CA VAL A 26 0.58 8.78 0.37
C VAL A 26 1.96 9.11 -0.22
N ALA A 27 2.69 10.02 0.40
CA ALA A 27 4.00 10.44 -0.08
C ALA A 27 5.02 9.28 -0.04
N GLY A 28 4.97 8.43 1.00
CA GLY A 28 5.82 7.26 1.07
C GLY A 28 5.51 6.22 -0.01
N ILE A 29 4.23 5.97 -0.29
CA ILE A 29 3.79 5.08 -1.37
C ILE A 29 4.25 5.60 -2.74
N GLU A 30 4.06 6.88 -3.03
CA GLU A 30 4.49 7.48 -4.29
C GLU A 30 6.00 7.38 -4.52
N ARG A 31 6.79 7.48 -3.45
CA ARG A 31 8.26 7.32 -3.52
C ARG A 31 8.71 5.88 -3.66
N SER A 32 8.08 4.95 -2.94
CA SER A 32 8.61 3.60 -2.74
C SER A 32 8.06 2.56 -3.70
N VAL A 33 6.80 2.70 -4.13
CA VAL A 33 6.17 1.71 -5.02
C VAL A 33 6.90 1.52 -6.35
N PRO A 34 7.36 2.59 -7.06
CA PRO A 34 8.00 2.39 -8.36
C PRO A 34 9.23 1.48 -8.32
N THR A 35 10.12 1.69 -7.35
CA THR A 35 11.34 0.89 -7.20
C THR A 35 11.02 -0.51 -6.67
N TRP A 36 10.05 -0.63 -5.77
CA TRP A 36 9.60 -1.93 -5.28
C TRP A 36 9.05 -2.81 -6.40
N VAL A 37 8.23 -2.27 -7.31
CA VAL A 37 7.68 -3.04 -8.45
C VAL A 37 8.79 -3.57 -9.35
N THR A 38 9.77 -2.74 -9.70
CA THR A 38 10.92 -3.17 -10.51
C THR A 38 11.69 -4.30 -9.80
N ALA A 39 11.98 -4.13 -8.51
CA ALA A 39 12.70 -5.13 -7.73
C ALA A 39 11.93 -6.47 -7.63
N GLN A 40 10.59 -6.46 -7.55
CA GLN A 40 9.81 -7.70 -7.55
C GLN A 40 9.85 -8.40 -8.90
N VAL A 41 9.75 -7.67 -10.01
CA VAL A 41 9.82 -8.26 -11.35
C VAL A 41 11.19 -8.88 -11.60
N GLU A 42 12.26 -8.14 -11.28
CA GLU A 42 13.65 -8.61 -11.38
C GLU A 42 13.85 -9.88 -10.56
N ARG A 43 13.46 -9.86 -9.28
CA ARG A 43 13.56 -11.03 -8.38
C ARG A 43 12.91 -12.29 -8.95
N ILE A 44 11.72 -12.17 -9.56
CA ILE A 44 11.01 -13.31 -10.14
C ILE A 44 11.67 -13.78 -11.44
N LEU A 45 12.09 -12.87 -12.31
CA LEU A 45 12.77 -13.22 -13.56
C LEU A 45 14.09 -13.94 -13.30
N ASP A 46 14.87 -13.45 -12.34
CA ASP A 46 16.11 -14.07 -11.89
C ASP A 46 15.88 -15.46 -11.33
N ALA A 47 14.87 -15.62 -10.46
CA ALA A 47 14.49 -16.91 -9.91
C ALA A 47 14.00 -17.89 -10.99
N TRP A 48 13.30 -17.40 -12.01
CA TRP A 48 12.83 -18.22 -13.12
C TRP A 48 14.00 -18.67 -14.02
N GLY A 49 14.99 -17.81 -14.25
CA GLY A 49 16.26 -18.13 -14.90
C GLY A 49 16.17 -18.61 -16.36
N ARG A 50 15.00 -18.48 -17.00
CA ARG A 50 14.72 -18.95 -18.37
C ARG A 50 14.40 -17.83 -19.36
N ALA A 51 14.26 -16.59 -18.88
CA ALA A 51 14.06 -15.44 -19.73
C ALA A 51 15.34 -15.17 -20.54
N SER A 52 15.18 -14.82 -21.82
CA SER A 52 16.32 -14.34 -22.62
C SER A 52 16.70 -12.93 -22.17
N PRO A 53 17.94 -12.47 -22.42
CA PRO A 53 18.34 -11.10 -22.07
C PRO A 53 17.43 -10.02 -22.67
N ALA A 54 16.90 -10.24 -23.89
CA ALA A 54 15.96 -9.32 -24.51
C ALA A 54 14.62 -9.26 -23.75
N VAL A 55 14.11 -10.42 -23.29
CA VAL A 55 12.88 -10.48 -22.48
C VAL A 55 13.09 -9.80 -21.13
N CYS A 56 14.26 -9.97 -20.48
CA CYS A 56 14.56 -9.27 -19.23
C CYS A 56 14.55 -7.74 -19.44
N LEU A 57 15.24 -7.24 -20.46
CA LEU A 57 15.27 -5.80 -20.76
C LEU A 57 13.87 -5.23 -21.07
N ASP A 58 13.04 -5.98 -21.79
CA ASP A 58 11.67 -5.56 -22.10
C ASP A 58 10.80 -5.54 -20.83
N ALA A 59 10.93 -6.56 -19.98
CA ALA A 59 10.22 -6.66 -18.71
C ALA A 59 10.64 -5.57 -17.72
N GLU A 60 11.92 -5.23 -17.64
CA GLU A 60 12.44 -4.13 -16.81
C GLU A 60 11.82 -2.78 -17.21
N ARG A 61 11.77 -2.48 -18.52
CA ARG A 61 11.12 -1.26 -19.02
C ARG A 61 9.62 -1.25 -18.72
N ALA A 62 8.96 -2.38 -18.91
CA ALA A 62 7.55 -2.53 -18.56
C ALA A 62 7.32 -2.38 -17.04
N ALA A 63 8.20 -2.93 -16.20
CA ALA A 63 8.14 -2.83 -14.75
C ALA A 63 8.30 -1.40 -14.26
N ALA A 64 9.21 -0.61 -14.86
CA ALA A 64 9.35 0.80 -14.52
C ALA A 64 8.06 1.60 -14.79
N ALA A 65 7.44 1.39 -15.96
CA ALA A 65 6.15 2.03 -16.29
C ALA A 65 5.01 1.53 -15.38
N ALA A 66 4.98 0.23 -15.12
CA ALA A 66 4.02 -0.42 -14.23
C ALA A 66 4.13 0.10 -12.80
N GLY A 67 5.35 0.35 -12.30
CA GLY A 67 5.61 0.91 -10.98
C GLY A 67 5.06 2.32 -10.81
N VAL A 68 5.23 3.19 -11.81
CA VAL A 68 4.62 4.54 -11.81
C VAL A 68 3.09 4.45 -11.82
N SER A 69 2.52 3.56 -12.65
CA SER A 69 1.07 3.34 -12.71
C SER A 69 0.51 2.84 -11.36
N ALA A 70 1.18 1.85 -10.76
CA ALA A 70 0.82 1.29 -9.46
C ALA A 70 0.84 2.35 -8.37
N ALA A 71 1.91 3.15 -8.31
CA ALA A 71 2.06 4.23 -7.35
C ALA A 71 0.92 5.26 -7.47
N HIS A 72 0.62 5.70 -8.70
CA HIS A 72 -0.46 6.65 -8.96
C HIS A 72 -1.83 6.09 -8.54
N ARG A 73 -2.14 4.84 -8.93
CA ARG A 73 -3.41 4.18 -8.59
C ARG A 73 -3.58 4.03 -7.08
N VAL A 74 -2.59 3.44 -6.41
CA VAL A 74 -2.64 3.19 -4.97
C VAL A 74 -2.70 4.51 -4.20
N ALA A 75 -1.92 5.51 -4.58
CA ALA A 75 -1.98 6.84 -3.98
C ALA A 75 -3.34 7.52 -4.19
N SER A 76 -3.94 7.38 -5.37
CA SER A 76 -5.30 7.89 -5.64
C SER A 76 -6.36 7.20 -4.77
N GLU A 77 -6.31 5.87 -4.64
CA GLU A 77 -7.22 5.12 -3.76
C GLU A 77 -7.03 5.51 -2.29
N LEU A 78 -5.79 5.69 -1.84
CA LEU A 78 -5.48 6.16 -0.49
C LEU A 78 -6.05 7.57 -0.25
N ARG A 79 -5.80 8.52 -1.15
CA ARG A 79 -6.38 9.87 -1.04
C ARG A 79 -7.90 9.82 -0.93
N ALA A 80 -8.56 9.01 -1.75
CA ALA A 80 -10.01 8.85 -1.72
C ALA A 80 -10.53 8.20 -0.41
N LEU A 81 -9.74 7.33 0.22
CA LEU A 81 -10.05 6.79 1.55
C LEU A 81 -9.87 7.85 2.63
N LEU A 82 -8.75 8.58 2.58
CA LEU A 82 -8.32 9.51 3.63
C LEU A 82 -9.18 10.77 3.71
N THR A 83 -9.87 11.14 2.63
CA THR A 83 -10.85 12.25 2.64
C THR A 83 -12.20 11.89 3.27
N ARG A 84 -12.47 10.59 3.51
CA ARG A 84 -13.70 10.15 4.17
C ARG A 84 -13.63 10.36 5.67
N ASP A 85 -14.80 10.52 6.29
CA ASP A 85 -14.89 10.52 7.74
C ASP A 85 -14.26 9.25 8.33
N PRO A 86 -13.47 9.35 9.41
CA PRO A 86 -12.80 8.19 10.00
C PRO A 86 -13.74 7.03 10.36
N ALA A 87 -14.99 7.30 10.74
CA ALA A 87 -15.98 6.27 11.04
C ALA A 87 -16.55 5.57 9.78
N GLU A 88 -16.47 6.21 8.61
CA GLU A 88 -17.01 5.71 7.33
C GLU A 88 -15.98 5.01 6.43
N GLN A 89 -14.71 5.00 6.86
CA GLN A 89 -13.62 4.34 6.15
C GLN A 89 -13.75 2.80 6.25
N ALA A 90 -14.41 2.21 5.25
CA ALA A 90 -14.67 0.77 5.14
C ALA A 90 -13.44 -0.11 4.83
N ARG A 91 -12.34 0.50 4.38
CA ARG A 91 -11.06 -0.16 4.13
C ARG A 91 -9.96 0.52 4.96
N THR A 92 -8.84 -0.17 5.10
CA THR A 92 -7.62 0.32 5.71
C THR A 92 -6.58 0.67 4.64
N PRO A 93 -5.62 1.56 4.94
CA PRO A 93 -4.49 1.81 4.04
C PRO A 93 -3.72 0.54 3.67
N ALA A 94 -3.57 -0.41 4.61
CA ALA A 94 -2.91 -1.69 4.35
C ALA A 94 -3.64 -2.53 3.30
N GLU A 95 -4.97 -2.60 3.35
CA GLU A 95 -5.77 -3.32 2.34
C GLU A 95 -5.69 -2.68 0.96
N ILE A 96 -5.54 -1.36 0.87
CA ILE A 96 -5.34 -0.66 -0.41
C ILE A 96 -3.95 -0.96 -0.95
N VAL A 97 -2.93 -0.82 -0.11
CA VAL A 97 -1.52 -1.01 -0.48
C VAL A 97 -1.23 -2.43 -0.93
N ARG A 98 -1.84 -3.46 -0.33
CA ARG A 98 -1.69 -4.86 -0.79
C ARG A 98 -2.11 -5.08 -2.25
N SER A 99 -2.96 -4.22 -2.81
CA SER A 99 -3.36 -4.29 -4.22
C SER A 99 -2.26 -3.87 -5.20
N VAL A 100 -1.11 -3.37 -4.74
CA VAL A 100 0.04 -2.95 -5.57
C VAL A 100 0.63 -4.08 -6.42
N VAL A 101 0.32 -5.33 -6.08
CA VAL A 101 0.78 -6.54 -6.79
C VAL A 101 0.21 -6.70 -8.20
N ARG A 102 -0.87 -5.98 -8.53
CA ARG A 102 -1.58 -6.08 -9.82
C ARG A 102 -0.64 -5.79 -10.99
N GLU A 103 0.09 -4.69 -10.89
CA GLU A 103 0.98 -4.19 -11.93
C GLU A 103 2.21 -5.11 -12.18
N PRO A 104 3.02 -5.49 -11.18
CA PRO A 104 4.12 -6.44 -11.41
C PRO A 104 3.61 -7.81 -11.87
N THR A 105 2.45 -8.28 -11.39
CA THR A 105 1.87 -9.55 -11.86
C THR A 105 1.51 -9.49 -13.34
N ALA A 106 0.97 -8.36 -13.82
CA ALA A 106 0.65 -8.17 -15.22
C ALA A 106 1.92 -8.20 -16.10
N VAL A 107 3.00 -7.57 -15.65
CA VAL A 107 4.31 -7.60 -16.35
C VAL A 107 4.83 -9.03 -16.47
N LEU A 108 4.89 -9.76 -15.36
CA LEU A 108 5.38 -11.15 -15.32
C LEU A 108 4.51 -12.10 -16.15
N THR A 109 3.19 -11.91 -16.13
CA THR A 109 2.25 -12.69 -16.94
C THR A 109 2.49 -12.43 -18.44
N ALA A 110 2.72 -11.17 -18.83
CA ALA A 110 2.90 -10.80 -20.23
C ALA A 110 4.16 -11.42 -20.86
N VAL A 111 5.20 -11.67 -20.06
CA VAL A 111 6.43 -12.35 -20.50
C VAL A 111 6.40 -13.87 -20.29
N GLY A 112 5.25 -14.42 -19.88
CA GLY A 112 5.01 -15.86 -19.83
C GLY A 112 5.59 -16.58 -18.62
N VAL A 113 5.91 -15.87 -17.53
CA VAL A 113 6.39 -16.51 -16.29
C VAL A 113 5.24 -17.34 -15.71
N PRO A 114 5.44 -18.65 -15.44
CA PRO A 114 4.39 -19.49 -14.85
C PRO A 114 4.07 -19.06 -13.42
N PRO A 115 2.80 -19.13 -12.97
CA PRO A 115 2.44 -18.81 -11.60
C PRO A 115 3.11 -19.75 -10.60
N VAL A 116 3.26 -19.28 -9.35
CA VAL A 116 3.78 -20.09 -8.25
C VAL A 116 2.63 -20.79 -7.51
N GLU A 117 2.92 -21.91 -6.86
CA GLU A 117 2.00 -22.50 -5.89
C GLU A 117 1.93 -21.59 -4.65
N ARG A 118 0.72 -21.23 -4.24
CA ARG A 118 0.48 -20.30 -3.14
C ARG A 118 -0.32 -20.97 -2.04
N ASP A 119 -0.20 -20.42 -0.83
CA ASP A 119 -1.06 -20.85 0.26
C ASP A 119 -2.54 -20.54 -0.08
N PRO A 120 -3.48 -21.48 0.12
CA PRO A 120 -4.88 -21.26 -0.23
C PRO A 120 -5.52 -20.06 0.47
N PHE A 121 -5.04 -19.67 1.65
CA PHE A 121 -5.48 -18.45 2.33
C PHE A 121 -5.05 -17.20 1.57
N ASP A 122 -3.79 -17.14 1.16
CA ASP A 122 -3.25 -16.00 0.42
C ASP A 122 -3.88 -15.88 -0.98
N GLU A 123 -4.18 -17.00 -1.63
CA GLU A 123 -4.94 -17.02 -2.90
C GLU A 123 -6.33 -16.40 -2.77
N ARG A 124 -7.04 -16.66 -1.66
CA ARG A 124 -8.36 -16.07 -1.40
C ARG A 124 -8.25 -14.60 -1.02
N ALA A 125 -7.22 -14.22 -0.27
CA ALA A 125 -7.04 -12.86 0.22
C ALA A 125 -6.63 -11.90 -0.90
N VAL A 126 -5.79 -12.36 -1.83
CA VAL A 126 -5.30 -11.57 -2.97
C VAL A 126 -5.27 -12.44 -4.23
N PRO A 127 -6.42 -12.67 -4.88
CA PRO A 127 -6.51 -13.56 -6.05
C PRO A 127 -5.68 -13.09 -7.24
N GLU A 128 -5.45 -11.79 -7.37
CA GLU A 128 -4.64 -11.21 -8.44
C GLU A 128 -3.13 -11.47 -8.29
N ASP A 129 -2.64 -11.92 -7.14
CA ASP A 129 -1.22 -12.08 -6.87
C ASP A 129 -0.70 -13.46 -7.31
N ARG A 130 -0.34 -13.63 -8.58
CA ARG A 130 0.03 -14.96 -9.10
C ARG A 130 1.43 -15.43 -8.68
N TYR A 131 2.21 -14.58 -8.05
CA TYR A 131 3.63 -14.80 -7.78
C TYR A 131 4.01 -14.57 -6.31
N ASP A 132 3.01 -14.49 -5.41
CA ASP A 132 3.19 -14.24 -3.97
C ASP A 132 4.04 -12.98 -3.69
N LEU A 133 3.65 -11.88 -4.34
CA LEU A 133 4.31 -10.58 -4.27
C LEU A 133 3.74 -9.68 -3.16
N ALA A 134 2.57 -10.00 -2.60
CA ALA A 134 1.88 -9.12 -1.69
C ALA A 134 2.78 -8.75 -0.50
N PRO A 135 3.01 -7.44 -0.25
CA PRO A 135 3.82 -7.03 0.87
C PRO A 135 3.15 -7.49 2.17
N ARG A 136 3.91 -8.19 3.02
CA ARG A 136 3.42 -8.64 4.32
C ARG A 136 3.28 -7.46 5.28
N SER A 137 4.12 -6.46 5.11
CA SER A 137 4.10 -5.20 5.85
C SER A 137 4.33 -4.01 4.92
N LEU A 138 3.92 -2.81 5.36
CA LEU A 138 4.26 -1.58 4.63
C LEU A 138 5.77 -1.28 4.64
N ALA A 139 6.51 -1.83 5.61
CA ALA A 139 7.96 -1.69 5.63
C ALA A 139 8.63 -2.43 4.47
N ASP A 140 7.99 -3.47 3.92
CA ASP A 140 8.50 -4.26 2.78
C ASP A 140 8.54 -3.44 1.48
N LEU A 141 7.79 -2.34 1.40
CA LEU A 141 7.74 -1.47 0.23
C LEU A 141 8.83 -0.40 0.23
N GLY A 142 9.10 0.20 1.40
CA GLY A 142 9.78 1.49 1.46
C GLY A 142 10.57 1.77 2.72
N GLY A 143 10.70 0.79 3.62
CA GLY A 143 11.44 0.94 4.88
C GLY A 143 10.57 1.29 6.10
N PRO A 144 11.21 1.43 7.27
CA PRO A 144 10.52 1.54 8.56
C PRO A 144 9.62 2.77 8.68
N GLU A 145 9.90 3.85 7.95
CA GLU A 145 9.15 5.11 8.00
C GLU A 145 7.71 4.92 7.50
N LEU A 146 7.51 4.10 6.47
CA LEU A 146 6.18 3.82 5.94
C LEU A 146 5.36 2.94 6.90
N GLY A 147 6.03 2.02 7.59
CA GLY A 147 5.43 1.26 8.70
C GLY A 147 5.03 2.16 9.88
N ALA A 148 5.90 3.10 10.26
CA ALA A 148 5.61 4.06 11.32
C ALA A 148 4.43 4.98 10.97
N ALA A 149 4.34 5.44 9.72
CA ALA A 149 3.21 6.24 9.24
C ALA A 149 1.87 5.47 9.33
N LEU A 150 1.86 4.18 8.99
CA LEU A 150 0.66 3.33 9.12
C LEU A 150 0.22 3.19 10.57
N LEU A 151 1.17 2.97 11.48
CA LEU A 151 0.88 2.86 12.91
C LEU A 151 0.35 4.19 13.46
N ALA A 152 0.98 5.31 13.11
CA ALA A 152 0.54 6.65 13.50
C ALA A 152 -0.89 6.93 13.01
N TRP A 153 -1.20 6.58 11.76
CA TRP A 153 -2.54 6.69 11.20
C TRP A 153 -3.57 5.88 12.00
N GLY A 154 -3.27 4.62 12.32
CA GLY A 154 -4.16 3.76 13.10
C GLY A 154 -4.42 4.30 14.51
N MET A 155 -3.38 4.79 15.19
CA MET A 155 -3.51 5.40 16.52
C MET A 155 -4.34 6.69 16.48
N ALA A 156 -4.08 7.56 15.50
CA ALA A 156 -4.81 8.81 15.35
C ALA A 156 -6.29 8.57 15.01
N LYS A 157 -6.59 7.62 14.11
CA LYS A 157 -7.96 7.21 13.80
C LYS A 157 -8.69 6.72 15.04
N ALA A 158 -8.06 5.84 15.81
CA ALA A 158 -8.65 5.34 17.05
C ALA A 158 -8.87 6.47 18.08
N ALA A 159 -7.98 7.47 18.13
CA ALA A 159 -8.15 8.63 18.99
C ALA A 159 -9.35 9.51 18.58
N VAL A 160 -9.55 9.75 17.28
CA VAL A 160 -10.74 10.46 16.78
C VAL A 160 -12.02 9.73 17.20
N LEU A 161 -12.08 8.41 16.96
CA LEU A 161 -13.27 7.62 17.30
C LEU A 161 -13.53 7.60 18.80
N ARG A 162 -12.48 7.52 19.64
CA ARG A 162 -12.63 7.60 21.11
C ARG A 162 -13.12 8.97 21.58
N ALA A 163 -12.60 10.07 21.04
CA ALA A 163 -13.04 11.42 21.40
C ALA A 163 -14.54 11.61 21.10
N ARG A 164 -15.02 11.05 19.99
CA ARG A 164 -16.44 11.09 19.60
C ARG A 164 -17.35 10.21 20.47
N LEU A 165 -16.82 9.11 21.02
CA LEU A 165 -17.57 8.21 21.91
C LEU A 165 -17.62 8.71 23.36
N GLY A 166 -16.63 9.51 23.78
CA GLY A 166 -16.52 10.05 25.14
C GLY A 166 -16.99 11.50 25.31
N GLY A 167 -17.43 12.15 24.23
CA GLY A 167 -17.98 13.52 24.21
C GLY A 167 -19.49 13.60 24.42
#